data_AF-A0A0S7ZFT2-F1
#
_entry.id   AF-A0A0S7ZFT2-F1
#
_cell.length_a   1.000
_cell.length_b   1.000
_cell.length_c   1.000
_cell.angle_alpha   90.00
_cell.angle_beta   90.00
_cell.angle_gamma   90.00
#
_symmetry.space_group_name_H-M   'P 1'
#
loop_
_entity.id
_entity.type
_entity.pdbx_description
1 polymer ?
#
loop_
_entity_poly.entity_id
_entity_poly.type
_entity_poly.pdbx_seq_one_letter_code
_entity_poly.pdbx_strand_id
1 'polypeptide(L)'
;MENREIPAAEPEVRSPESGPEEMTSPETERPPSPQEPKAPEEPLQAAPPAPATPSLSPQAAPAAPAKDDYHVEIERLLEKKLWEVYLALPDSLRPRFKATGEQTAAQLRSMLDRSSIKPEKVDGLIRRWLKIIPRVCRFFLRQEAKIKTDEYMELYGKKTGQDEVVL
;
A
#
# COMPACT_ATOMS: atom_id res chain seq x y z
N MET A 1 61.46 -18.26 -32.70
CA MET A 1 60.19 -18.91 -32.33
C MET A 1 60.41 -19.51 -30.96
N GLU A 2 60.06 -18.75 -29.94
CA GLU A 2 60.29 -19.08 -28.53
C GLU A 2 59.21 -20.07 -28.09
N ASN A 3 59.58 -21.34 -28.00
CA ASN A 3 58.72 -22.40 -27.53
C ASN A 3 58.79 -22.42 -26.00
N ARG A 4 57.78 -21.84 -25.33
CA ARG A 4 57.61 -21.91 -23.86
C ARG A 4 56.52 -22.92 -23.55
N GLU A 5 56.94 -24.18 -23.49
CA GLU A 5 56.22 -25.21 -22.75
C GLU A 5 56.30 -24.88 -21.25
N ILE A 6 55.14 -24.74 -20.62
CA ILE A 6 54.98 -24.73 -19.17
C ILE A 6 54.44 -26.11 -18.78
N PRO A 7 55.18 -26.92 -18.01
CA PRO A 7 54.67 -28.19 -17.50
C PRO A 7 54.10 -28.07 -16.07
N ALA A 8 53.04 -28.86 -15.85
CA ALA A 8 52.64 -29.55 -14.62
C ALA A 8 52.28 -28.75 -13.35
N ALA A 9 51.00 -28.80 -12.95
CA ALA A 9 50.54 -29.52 -11.75
C ALA A 9 49.06 -29.17 -11.41
N GLU A 10 48.16 -30.13 -11.64
CA GLU A 10 46.92 -30.34 -10.87
C GLU A 10 47.27 -30.80 -9.42
N PRO A 11 46.33 -31.03 -8.47
CA PRO A 11 44.95 -30.56 -8.28
C PRO A 11 44.73 -30.03 -6.83
N GLU A 12 43.75 -29.15 -6.59
CA GLU A 12 43.24 -28.93 -5.21
C GLU A 12 41.71 -29.04 -5.19
N VAL A 13 41.24 -30.29 -5.23
CA VAL A 13 39.95 -30.69 -4.67
C VAL A 13 40.17 -30.92 -3.18
N ARG A 14 39.81 -29.95 -2.34
CA ARG A 14 39.64 -30.13 -0.89
C ARG A 14 38.60 -29.15 -0.36
N SER A 15 37.36 -29.61 -0.24
CA SER A 15 36.45 -29.14 0.80
C SER A 15 36.09 -30.36 1.66
N PRO A 16 36.32 -30.31 2.98
CA PRO A 16 36.22 -31.48 3.86
C PRO A 16 34.80 -31.72 4.38
N GLU A 17 34.50 -33.02 4.57
CA GLU A 17 33.91 -33.66 5.76
C GLU A 17 32.56 -33.12 6.29
N SER A 18 31.44 -33.80 6.06
CA SER A 18 30.90 -34.95 6.82
C SER A 18 30.53 -34.61 8.26
N GLY A 19 29.22 -34.65 8.55
CA GLY A 19 28.66 -34.54 9.89
C GLY A 19 27.12 -34.60 9.85
N PRO A 20 26.48 -35.59 10.51
CA PRO A 20 25.05 -35.89 10.39
C PRO A 20 24.21 -35.01 11.32
N GLU A 21 22.88 -35.22 11.34
CA GLU A 21 21.87 -34.87 12.37
C GLU A 21 20.63 -34.27 11.69
N GLU A 22 19.68 -35.12 11.33
CA GLU A 22 18.60 -35.62 12.20
C GLU A 22 17.45 -34.62 12.29
N MET A 23 16.32 -35.13 11.81
CA MET A 23 14.98 -34.61 12.02
C MET A 23 14.78 -34.29 13.51
N THR A 24 14.60 -33.02 13.86
CA THR A 24 13.73 -32.67 14.98
C THR A 24 13.18 -31.27 14.74
N SER A 25 12.04 -31.21 14.05
CA SER A 25 11.09 -30.15 14.35
C SER A 25 10.32 -30.62 15.56
N PRO A 26 10.47 -30.00 16.74
CA PRO A 26 9.57 -30.29 17.83
C PRO A 26 8.16 -29.85 17.44
N GLU A 27 7.31 -30.85 17.31
CA GLU A 27 5.88 -30.80 17.53
C GLU A 27 5.60 -30.00 18.82
N THR A 28 4.79 -28.96 18.71
CA THR A 28 3.95 -28.54 19.83
C THR A 28 2.55 -28.23 19.28
N GLU A 29 1.76 -29.29 19.31
CA GLU A 29 0.50 -29.33 20.05
C GLU A 29 -0.52 -28.21 19.79
N ARG A 30 -1.49 -28.59 18.95
CA ARG A 30 -2.96 -28.41 19.04
C ARG A 30 -3.59 -27.34 19.96
N PRO A 31 -4.78 -26.83 19.55
CA PRO A 31 -5.43 -25.65 20.09
C PRO A 31 -6.29 -25.96 21.33
N PRO A 32 -6.50 -24.94 22.17
CA PRO A 32 -7.79 -24.69 22.81
C PRO A 32 -8.17 -23.20 22.66
N SER A 33 -9.41 -22.74 22.55
CA SER A 33 -10.71 -23.33 22.80
C SER A 33 -11.75 -22.47 22.07
N PRO A 34 -12.75 -23.08 21.41
CA PRO A 34 -14.04 -22.46 21.17
C PRO A 34 -14.69 -22.06 22.49
N GLN A 35 -15.12 -20.81 22.59
CA GLN A 35 -16.11 -20.36 23.57
C GLN A 35 -17.09 -19.44 22.84
N GLU A 36 -18.02 -20.05 22.12
CA GLU A 36 -19.30 -19.41 21.86
C GLU A 36 -20.31 -20.11 22.78
N PRO A 37 -20.63 -19.52 23.95
CA PRO A 37 -21.66 -20.06 24.81
C PRO A 37 -23.03 -19.88 24.13
N LYS A 38 -23.65 -21.04 23.87
CA LYS A 38 -25.09 -21.26 23.81
C LYS A 38 -25.87 -20.24 24.66
N ALA A 39 -26.80 -19.53 24.04
CA ALA A 39 -27.97 -19.00 24.74
C ALA A 39 -29.23 -19.25 23.87
N PRO A 40 -30.07 -20.22 24.29
CA PRO A 40 -31.30 -20.70 23.67
C PRO A 40 -32.39 -19.72 23.24
N GLU A 41 -33.18 -20.26 22.30
CA GLU A 41 -34.64 -20.19 22.11
C GLU A 41 -35.44 -19.16 22.91
N GLU A 42 -36.24 -18.44 22.12
CA GLU A 42 -37.46 -17.70 22.39
C GLU A 42 -38.27 -18.13 23.64
N PRO A 43 -38.81 -17.15 24.37
CA PRO A 43 -40.27 -17.16 24.51
C PRO A 43 -40.90 -15.79 24.21
N LEU A 44 -41.89 -15.82 23.32
CA LEU A 44 -42.99 -14.84 23.24
C LEU A 44 -43.86 -14.89 24.52
N GLN A 45 -44.48 -13.74 24.85
CA GLN A 45 -45.49 -13.44 25.89
C GLN A 45 -44.92 -12.81 27.18
N ALA A 46 -45.45 -11.71 27.75
CA ALA A 46 -46.64 -10.91 27.49
C ALA A 46 -46.43 -9.48 28.04
N ALA A 47 -47.16 -8.49 27.50
CA ALA A 47 -47.17 -7.10 27.98
C ALA A 47 -47.79 -6.93 29.38
N PRO A 48 -47.37 -5.89 30.14
CA PRO A 48 -48.32 -4.87 30.62
C PRO A 48 -47.81 -3.40 30.43
N PRO A 49 -48.67 -2.38 30.64
CA PRO A 49 -48.53 -1.05 30.04
C PRO A 49 -47.72 -0.01 30.86
N ALA A 50 -47.07 0.90 30.12
CA ALA A 50 -46.58 2.29 30.39
C ALA A 50 -46.31 2.78 31.83
N PRO A 51 -45.22 3.55 32.05
CA PRO A 51 -45.28 4.99 31.79
C PRO A 51 -44.03 5.59 31.11
N ALA A 52 -44.26 6.74 30.47
CA ALA A 52 -43.34 7.58 29.70
C ALA A 52 -41.86 7.54 30.12
N THR A 53 -41.01 7.08 29.21
CA THR A 53 -39.57 7.40 29.21
C THR A 53 -39.30 8.61 28.30
N PRO A 54 -38.40 9.52 28.70
CA PRO A 54 -38.10 10.73 27.95
C PRO A 54 -37.59 10.40 26.55
N SER A 55 -38.06 11.18 25.57
CA SER A 55 -37.59 11.19 24.19
C SER A 55 -36.06 11.18 24.14
N LEU A 56 -35.49 10.04 23.75
CA LEU A 56 -34.10 9.97 23.32
C LEU A 56 -34.04 10.76 22.01
N SER A 57 -33.56 12.00 22.10
CA SER A 57 -33.08 12.74 20.93
C SER A 57 -32.16 11.79 20.13
N PRO A 58 -32.29 11.71 18.80
CA PRO A 58 -31.32 11.02 17.98
C PRO A 58 -29.97 11.68 18.24
N GLN A 59 -29.09 11.03 19.01
CA GLN A 59 -27.70 11.40 19.07
C GLN A 59 -27.19 11.14 17.67
N ALA A 60 -27.09 12.20 16.88
CA ALA A 60 -26.52 12.18 15.55
C ALA A 60 -25.16 11.49 15.67
N ALA A 61 -25.06 10.29 15.09
CA ALA A 61 -23.78 9.63 14.93
C ALA A 61 -22.84 10.65 14.28
N PRO A 62 -21.59 10.80 14.76
CA PRO A 62 -20.64 11.71 14.13
C PRO A 62 -20.53 11.28 12.67
N ALA A 63 -20.96 12.17 11.78
CA ALA A 63 -20.81 11.96 10.35
C ALA A 63 -19.33 11.63 10.10
N ALA A 64 -19.08 10.46 9.52
CA ALA A 64 -17.73 10.09 9.10
C ALA A 64 -17.17 11.29 8.30
N PRO A 65 -15.94 11.74 8.58
CA PRO A 65 -15.41 12.93 7.92
C PRO A 65 -15.53 12.71 6.42
N ALA A 66 -16.24 13.63 5.75
CA ALA A 66 -16.30 13.65 4.30
C ALA A 66 -14.86 13.55 3.80
N LYS A 67 -14.56 12.52 2.99
CA LYS A 67 -13.23 12.42 2.39
C LYS A 67 -12.96 13.75 1.71
N ASP A 68 -11.86 14.37 2.11
CA ASP A 68 -11.42 15.64 1.57
C ASP A 68 -11.37 15.58 0.05
N ASP A 69 -11.97 16.54 -0.64
CA ASP A 69 -12.18 16.51 -2.10
C ASP A 69 -10.84 16.33 -2.86
N TYR A 70 -9.78 16.98 -2.35
CA TYR A 70 -8.43 16.84 -2.91
C TYR A 70 -7.79 15.49 -2.63
N HIS A 71 -8.16 14.79 -1.54
CA HIS A 71 -7.66 13.44 -1.31
C HIS A 71 -8.15 12.50 -2.40
N VAL A 72 -9.44 12.59 -2.75
CA VAL A 72 -10.04 11.81 -3.83
C VAL A 72 -9.41 12.18 -5.18
N GLU A 73 -9.15 13.47 -5.41
CA GLU A 73 -8.51 13.91 -6.65
C GLU A 73 -7.07 13.38 -6.77
N ILE A 74 -6.31 13.34 -5.67
CA ILE A 74 -4.97 12.74 -5.65
C ILE A 74 -5.04 11.23 -5.91
N GLU A 75 -6.01 10.51 -5.33
CA GLU A 75 -6.21 9.08 -5.61
C GLU A 75 -6.49 8.83 -7.09
N ARG A 76 -7.38 9.64 -7.68
CA ARG A 76 -7.70 9.59 -9.12
C ARG A 76 -6.48 9.88 -10.00
N LEU A 77 -5.68 10.87 -9.62
CA LEU A 77 -4.44 11.20 -10.31
C LEU A 77 -3.46 10.03 -10.25
N LEU A 78 -3.34 9.36 -9.10
CA LEU A 78 -2.45 8.21 -8.94
C LEU A 78 -2.93 6.97 -9.70
N GLU A 79 -4.23 6.69 -9.75
CA GLU A 79 -4.77 5.50 -10.45
C GLU A 79 -4.80 5.66 -11.98
N LYS A 80 -4.80 6.90 -12.47
CA LYS A 80 -4.88 7.23 -13.91
C LYS A 80 -3.83 6.45 -14.71
N LYS A 81 -4.29 5.78 -15.78
CA LYS A 81 -3.51 4.92 -16.69
C LYS A 81 -2.71 3.78 -16.04
N LEU A 82 -3.07 3.36 -14.82
CA LEU A 82 -2.48 2.18 -14.17
C LEU A 82 -3.37 0.94 -14.18
N TRP A 83 -4.60 1.02 -14.70
CA TRP A 83 -5.53 -0.12 -14.72
C TRP A 83 -4.94 -1.36 -15.41
N GLU A 84 -4.40 -1.21 -16.62
CA GLU A 84 -3.80 -2.31 -17.38
C GLU A 84 -2.60 -2.92 -16.65
N VAL A 85 -1.79 -2.06 -16.01
CA VAL A 85 -0.63 -2.48 -15.23
C VAL A 85 -1.04 -3.22 -13.96
N TYR A 86 -2.13 -2.78 -13.31
CA TYR A 86 -2.70 -3.40 -12.14
C TYR A 86 -3.28 -4.79 -12.44
N LEU A 87 -3.95 -4.95 -13.58
CA LEU A 87 -4.43 -6.26 -14.04
C LEU A 87 -3.29 -7.23 -14.34
N ALA A 88 -2.19 -6.72 -14.91
CA ALA A 88 -0.98 -7.50 -15.17
C ALA A 88 -0.16 -7.83 -13.91
N LEU A 89 -0.50 -7.23 -12.76
CA LEU A 89 0.19 -7.48 -11.49
C LEU A 89 -0.17 -8.87 -10.94
N PRO A 90 0.80 -9.64 -10.41
CA PRO A 90 0.50 -10.88 -9.71
C PRO A 90 -0.37 -10.61 -8.47
N ASP A 91 -1.31 -11.50 -8.18
CA ASP A 91 -2.28 -11.36 -7.08
C ASP A 91 -1.63 -11.13 -5.71
N SER A 92 -0.44 -11.69 -5.49
CA SER A 92 0.35 -11.49 -4.28
C SER A 92 0.86 -10.06 -4.09
N LEU A 93 1.04 -9.28 -5.17
CA LEU A 93 1.50 -7.90 -5.11
C LEU A 93 0.37 -6.86 -5.17
N ARG A 94 -0.81 -7.21 -5.69
CA ARG A 94 -1.98 -6.31 -5.77
C ARG A 94 -2.36 -5.67 -4.42
N PRO A 95 -2.45 -6.39 -3.29
CA PRO A 95 -2.80 -5.77 -2.00
C PRO A 95 -1.72 -4.81 -1.53
N ARG A 96 -0.44 -5.18 -1.70
CA ARG A 96 0.69 -4.32 -1.35
C ARG A 96 0.72 -3.05 -2.21
N PHE A 97 0.47 -3.19 -3.51
CA PHE A 97 0.43 -2.07 -4.43
C PHE A 97 -0.69 -1.08 -4.08
N LYS A 98 -1.89 -1.60 -3.77
CA LYS A 98 -3.03 -0.79 -3.33
C LYS A 98 -2.73 -0.06 -2.02
N ALA A 99 -2.30 -0.78 -0.98
CA ALA A 99 -1.99 -0.20 0.32
C ALA A 99 -0.89 0.87 0.22
N THR A 100 0.15 0.63 -0.59
CA THR A 100 1.22 1.62 -0.79
C THR A 100 0.73 2.82 -1.62
N GLY A 101 -0.24 2.62 -2.52
CA GLY A 101 -0.90 3.69 -3.27
C GLY A 101 -1.70 4.61 -2.36
N GLU A 102 -2.50 4.03 -1.45
CA GLU A 102 -3.26 4.77 -0.42
C GLU A 102 -2.31 5.56 0.50
N GLN A 103 -1.21 4.94 0.94
CA GLN A 103 -0.18 5.65 1.73
C GLN A 103 0.49 6.78 0.94
N THR A 104 0.73 6.58 -0.35
CA THR A 104 1.30 7.60 -1.23
C THR A 104 0.33 8.78 -1.39
N ALA A 105 -0.96 8.50 -1.59
CA ALA A 105 -2.01 9.50 -1.65
C ALA A 105 -2.08 10.33 -0.36
N ALA A 106 -2.07 9.68 0.81
CA ALA A 106 -2.09 10.35 2.11
C ALA A 106 -0.86 11.26 2.32
N GLN A 107 0.33 10.81 1.89
CA GLN A 107 1.55 11.63 1.96
C GLN A 107 1.48 12.83 1.02
N LEU A 108 1.00 12.66 -0.21
CA LEU A 108 0.79 13.75 -1.15
C LEU A 108 -0.25 14.73 -0.64
N ARG A 109 -1.36 14.26 -0.05
CA ARG A 109 -2.36 15.15 0.58
C ARG A 109 -1.73 16.01 1.66
N SER A 110 -0.93 15.40 2.54
CA SER A 110 -0.20 16.11 3.60
C SER A 110 0.86 17.08 3.05
N MET A 111 1.38 16.83 1.85
CA MET A 111 2.29 17.75 1.17
C MET A 111 1.53 18.94 0.60
N LEU A 112 0.30 18.75 0.12
CA LEU A 112 -0.55 19.80 -0.45
C LEU A 112 -0.90 20.90 0.56
N ASP A 113 -0.87 20.61 1.87
CA ASP A 113 -1.06 21.60 2.96
C ASP A 113 0.19 22.44 3.27
N ARG A 114 1.34 22.12 2.67
CA ARG A 114 2.58 22.87 2.89
C ARG A 114 2.65 24.08 1.97
N SER A 115 3.24 25.17 2.44
CA SER A 115 3.42 26.41 1.66
C SER A 115 4.48 26.32 0.54
N SER A 116 5.27 25.23 0.49
CA SER A 116 6.26 25.02 -0.56
C SER A 116 6.53 23.53 -0.77
N ILE A 117 6.34 23.08 -2.01
CA ILE A 117 6.56 21.69 -2.41
C ILE A 117 7.61 21.65 -3.52
N LYS A 118 8.57 20.73 -3.39
CA LYS A 118 9.57 20.48 -4.43
C LYS A 118 9.07 19.36 -5.38
N PRO A 119 9.08 19.56 -6.72
CA PRO A 119 8.65 18.54 -7.68
C PRO A 119 9.47 17.26 -7.59
N GLU A 120 10.77 17.39 -7.32
CA GLU A 120 11.68 16.26 -7.16
C GLU A 120 11.26 15.31 -6.03
N LYS A 121 10.62 15.84 -4.98
CA LYS A 121 10.16 15.07 -3.83
C LYS A 121 8.90 14.28 -4.15
N VAL A 122 7.96 14.90 -4.88
CA VAL A 122 6.73 14.27 -5.37
C VAL A 122 7.08 13.16 -6.37
N ASP A 123 7.92 13.47 -7.36
CA ASP A 123 8.39 12.50 -8.35
C ASP A 123 9.12 11.33 -7.67
N GLY A 124 10.01 11.63 -6.72
CA GLY A 124 10.68 10.61 -5.92
C GLY A 124 9.72 9.67 -5.18
N LEU A 125 8.61 10.18 -4.66
CA LEU A 125 7.60 9.39 -3.95
C LEU A 125 6.84 8.47 -4.91
N ILE A 126 6.34 9.03 -6.02
CA ILE A 126 5.57 8.28 -7.03
C ILE A 126 6.46 7.21 -7.67
N ARG A 127 7.72 7.53 -7.99
CA ARG A 127 8.69 6.53 -8.50
C ARG A 127 8.93 5.39 -7.53
N ARG A 128 8.99 5.66 -6.22
CA ARG A 128 9.19 4.60 -5.21
C ARG A 128 7.99 3.65 -5.16
N TRP A 129 6.78 4.18 -5.23
CA TRP A 129 5.56 3.37 -5.29
C TRP A 129 5.48 2.54 -6.57
N LEU A 130 5.68 3.17 -7.74
CA LEU A 130 5.61 2.50 -9.04
C LEU A 130 6.65 1.38 -9.22
N LYS A 131 7.78 1.42 -8.50
CA LYS A 131 8.81 0.36 -8.52
C LYS A 131 8.35 -0.98 -7.94
N ILE A 132 7.21 -1.03 -7.24
CA ILE A 132 6.63 -2.29 -6.76
C ILE A 132 6.25 -3.20 -7.94
N ILE A 133 5.96 -2.60 -9.09
CA ILE A 133 5.46 -3.29 -10.28
C ILE A 133 6.62 -4.02 -10.96
N PRO A 134 6.66 -5.37 -10.92
CA PRO A 134 7.70 -6.12 -11.61
C PRO A 134 7.42 -6.11 -13.13
N ARG A 135 8.49 -6.28 -13.92
CA ARG A 135 8.43 -6.50 -15.38
C ARG A 135 7.89 -5.33 -16.23
N VAL A 136 7.65 -4.16 -15.64
CA VAL A 136 7.35 -2.93 -16.40
C VAL A 136 8.61 -2.16 -16.74
N CYS A 137 8.63 -1.53 -17.92
CA CYS A 137 9.78 -0.78 -18.39
C CYS A 137 10.09 0.41 -17.47
N ARG A 138 11.37 0.56 -17.07
CA ARG A 138 11.82 1.66 -16.21
C ARG A 138 11.56 3.05 -16.83
N PHE A 139 11.57 3.15 -18.15
CA PHE A 139 11.22 4.39 -18.86
C PHE A 139 9.75 4.75 -18.62
N PHE A 140 8.84 3.78 -18.76
CA PHE A 140 7.42 3.97 -18.48
C PHE A 140 7.19 4.46 -17.04
N LEU A 141 7.73 3.77 -16.03
CA LEU A 141 7.55 4.17 -14.63
C LEU A 141 8.10 5.57 -14.34
N ARG A 142 9.17 5.98 -15.03
CA ARG A 142 9.74 7.33 -14.92
C ARG A 142 8.83 8.38 -15.57
N GLN A 143 8.35 8.12 -16.79
CA GLN A 143 7.45 9.04 -17.49
C GLN A 143 6.13 9.19 -16.74
N GLU A 144 5.58 8.08 -16.27
CA GLU A 144 4.34 8.06 -15.52
C GLU A 144 4.46 8.85 -14.21
N ALA A 145 5.59 8.71 -13.50
CA ALA A 145 5.86 9.52 -12.32
C ALA A 145 6.02 11.01 -12.65
N LYS A 146 6.67 11.36 -13.77
CA LYS A 146 6.78 12.76 -14.20
C LYS A 146 5.43 13.38 -14.54
N ILE A 147 4.60 12.69 -15.33
CA ILE A 147 3.27 13.17 -15.72
C ILE A 147 2.42 13.41 -14.47
N LYS A 148 2.37 12.42 -13.56
CA LYS A 148 1.63 12.56 -12.30
C LYS A 148 2.17 13.67 -11.41
N THR A 149 3.49 13.90 -11.42
CA THR A 149 4.10 15.02 -10.67
C THR A 149 3.66 16.36 -11.24
N ASP A 150 3.61 16.47 -12.57
CA ASP A 150 3.18 17.69 -13.27
C ASP A 150 1.72 18.00 -12.96
N GLU A 151 0.83 17.01 -13.10
CA GLU A 151 -0.60 17.13 -12.74
C GLU A 151 -0.79 17.49 -11.25
N TYR A 152 0.03 16.92 -10.36
CA TYR A 152 -0.02 17.24 -8.93
C TYR A 152 0.41 18.69 -8.66
N MET A 153 1.39 19.21 -9.41
CA MET A 153 1.82 20.59 -9.27
C MET A 153 0.77 21.58 -9.79
N GLU A 154 0.04 21.21 -10.84
CA GLU A 154 -1.12 21.98 -11.29
C GLU A 154 -2.21 22.02 -10.20
N LEU A 155 -2.52 20.87 -9.58
CA LEU A 155 -3.46 20.78 -8.46
C LEU A 155 -3.00 21.66 -7.27
N TYR A 156 -1.70 21.68 -6.97
CA TYR A 156 -1.12 22.53 -5.95
C TYR A 156 -1.29 24.02 -6.26
N GLY A 157 -0.97 24.44 -7.49
CA GLY A 157 -1.14 25.82 -7.94
C GLY A 157 -2.58 26.31 -7.80
N LYS A 158 -3.54 25.47 -8.21
CA LYS A 158 -4.99 25.69 -8.06
C LYS A 158 -5.39 25.87 -6.59
N LYS A 159 -4.89 25.02 -5.69
CA LYS A 159 -5.18 25.15 -4.25
C LYS A 159 -4.60 26.42 -3.64
N THR A 160 -3.37 26.80 -4.03
CA THR A 160 -2.69 27.98 -3.46
C THR A 160 -3.12 29.31 -4.09
N GLY A 161 -4.06 29.30 -5.05
CA GLY A 161 -4.51 30.51 -5.75
C GLY A 161 -3.45 31.11 -6.68
N GLN A 162 -2.43 30.33 -7.08
CA GLN A 162 -1.36 30.81 -7.96
C GLN A 162 -1.82 30.98 -9.43
N ASP A 163 -3.03 30.53 -9.76
CA ASP A 163 -3.63 30.65 -11.10
C ASP A 163 -4.31 32.03 -11.33
N GLU A 164 -4.58 32.81 -10.27
CA GLU A 164 -5.29 34.10 -10.37
C GLU A 164 -4.36 35.31 -10.63
N VAL A 165 -3.04 35.11 -10.60
CA VAL A 165 -2.05 36.22 -10.62
C VAL A 165 -1.45 36.51 -12.01
N VAL A 166 -1.99 35.89 -13.07
CA VAL A 166 -1.55 36.13 -14.46
C VAL A 166 -2.74 36.65 -15.28
N LEU A 167 -3.07 37.93 -15.07
CA LEU A 167 -3.92 38.74 -15.96
C LEU A 167 -3.17 40.02 -16.33
#